data_AF-A0A672NE70-F1
#
_entry.id   AF-A0A672NE70-F1
#
_cell.length_a   1.000
_cell.length_b   1.000
_cell.length_c   1.000
_cell.angle_alpha   90.00
_cell.angle_beta   90.00
_cell.angle_gamma   90.00
#
_symmetry.space_group_name_H-M   'P 1'
#
loop_
_entity.id
_entity.type
_entity.pdbx_description
1 polymer ?
#
loop_
_entity_poly.entity_id
_entity_poly.type
_entity_poly.pdbx_seq_one_letter_code
_entity_poly.pdbx_strand_id
1 'polypeptide(L)'
;IYIYIYIYIPMQMYFKQLFMVDNGADDWRIAMTYERIFFIVLELLVCAIHPIPGQYVFTWTARLAFTYTPSVADADVDIILSIPMFLRLYLIGRVMLLHSKLFTDASSRSIGALNKINFNTRFVMKTLMTICPGTVLLVFSISSWIIAAWTVHVCERYHDKVEVTSNFLGAMWLISITFLSIGYGDMVPNTYCGKGVCLLTGIMGAGCTALVVAVVARKLELTKAEKHVHNFMMDTQLCKRVKNTAANVLRETWLIYKHTKLVKKIDHAKVRKHQRKFLQAIHQYRTKLKFNKMCLSLLQTQNVMYDLVSELQERSEELEKRIGHLEAKLDSINNSLQALPGLLSQAIQQQQHHLLDGLTQRGFTFTRPSSQTSERSWASSVHRRRSPSTAPHTSSDSG
;
A
#
# COMPACT_ATOMS: atom_id res chain seq x y z
N ILE A 1 -3.20 11.21 -35.82
CA ILE A 1 -1.73 10.97 -35.68
C ILE A 1 -0.94 12.25 -35.64
N TYR A 2 -1.13 13.18 -36.58
CA TYR A 2 -0.43 14.47 -36.56
C TYR A 2 -0.55 15.21 -35.21
N ILE A 3 -1.77 15.31 -34.66
CA ILE A 3 -1.99 15.89 -33.33
C ILE A 3 -1.28 15.09 -32.22
N TYR A 4 -1.23 13.76 -32.32
CA TYR A 4 -0.56 12.92 -31.33
C TYR A 4 0.96 13.06 -31.40
N ILE A 5 1.56 12.98 -32.59
CA ILE A 5 2.99 13.22 -32.79
C ILE A 5 3.35 14.63 -32.32
N TYR A 6 2.52 15.62 -32.64
CA TYR A 6 2.73 17.02 -32.29
C TYR A 6 2.57 17.33 -30.80
N ILE A 7 1.81 16.54 -30.03
CA ILE A 7 1.66 16.72 -28.57
C ILE A 7 2.61 15.79 -27.81
N TYR A 8 2.73 14.54 -28.26
CA TYR A 8 3.47 13.49 -27.57
C TYR A 8 4.98 13.69 -27.63
N ILE A 9 5.52 14.06 -28.81
CA ILE A 9 6.95 14.30 -28.94
C ILE A 9 7.39 15.47 -28.05
N PRO A 10 6.72 16.63 -28.05
CA PRO A 10 7.06 17.71 -27.12
C PRO A 10 6.89 17.30 -25.67
N MET A 11 5.80 16.61 -25.29
CA MET A 11 5.60 16.13 -23.92
C MET A 11 6.77 15.25 -23.44
N GLN A 12 7.25 14.34 -24.31
CA GLN A 12 8.37 13.47 -23.99
C GLN A 12 9.71 14.24 -23.97
N MET A 13 9.84 15.32 -24.74
CA MET A 13 11.00 16.22 -24.67
C MET A 13 11.00 17.05 -23.37
N TYR A 14 9.85 17.59 -22.95
CA TYR A 14 9.71 18.28 -21.67
C TYR A 14 10.01 17.35 -20.49
N PHE A 15 9.54 16.10 -20.55
CA PHE A 15 9.85 15.11 -19.51
C PHE A 15 11.36 14.82 -19.41
N LYS A 16 12.08 14.77 -20.55
CA LYS A 16 13.54 14.64 -20.57
C LYS A 16 14.23 15.86 -19.98
N GLN A 17 13.79 17.07 -20.35
CA GLN A 17 14.34 18.30 -19.78
C GLN A 17 14.14 18.38 -18.27
N LEU A 18 12.97 17.97 -17.77
CA LEU A 18 12.69 17.93 -16.34
C LEU A 18 13.63 16.96 -15.61
N PHE A 19 13.83 15.76 -16.15
CA PHE A 19 14.75 14.77 -15.58
C PHE A 19 16.21 15.24 -15.61
N MET A 20 16.58 16.00 -16.63
CA MET A 20 17.92 16.56 -16.81
C MET A 20 18.18 17.68 -15.79
N VAL A 21 17.21 18.56 -15.59
CA VAL A 21 17.24 19.64 -14.57
C VAL A 21 17.26 19.08 -13.15
N ASP A 22 16.42 18.07 -12.86
CA ASP A 22 16.36 17.45 -11.52
C ASP A 22 17.68 16.76 -11.12
N ASN A 23 18.47 16.28 -12.10
CA ASN A 23 19.74 15.60 -11.85
C ASN A 23 20.99 16.46 -12.14
N GLY A 24 20.82 17.72 -12.56
CA GLY A 24 21.93 18.62 -12.90
C GLY A 24 22.86 18.08 -14.00
N ALA A 25 22.35 17.26 -14.91
CA ALA A 25 23.12 16.71 -16.03
C ALA A 25 22.96 17.61 -17.26
N ASP A 26 24.03 17.91 -17.99
CA ASP A 26 23.94 18.73 -19.21
C ASP A 26 23.76 17.89 -20.49
N ASP A 27 24.14 16.60 -20.44
CA ASP A 27 24.08 15.69 -21.57
C ASP A 27 22.82 14.80 -21.56
N TRP A 28 21.93 15.04 -22.53
CA TRP A 28 20.69 14.26 -22.71
C TRP A 28 20.91 12.76 -22.92
N ARG A 29 22.10 12.38 -23.42
CA ARG A 29 22.47 10.98 -23.67
C ARG A 29 22.60 10.19 -22.37
N ILE A 30 23.06 10.84 -21.30
CA ILE A 30 23.21 10.23 -19.97
C ILE A 30 21.84 9.93 -19.35
N ALA A 31 20.84 10.76 -19.66
CA ALA A 31 19.46 10.55 -19.23
C ALA A 31 18.72 9.44 -20.02
N MET A 32 19.27 8.95 -21.13
CA MET A 32 18.58 8.09 -22.08
C MET A 32 19.11 6.65 -22.05
N THR A 33 18.49 5.82 -21.20
CA THR A 33 18.79 4.39 -21.12
C THR A 33 18.12 3.61 -22.26
N TYR A 34 18.73 2.48 -22.68
CA TYR A 34 18.17 1.60 -23.72
C TYR A 34 16.76 1.11 -23.40
N GLU A 35 16.49 0.81 -22.11
CA GLU A 35 15.16 0.44 -21.64
C GLU A 35 14.13 1.56 -21.86
N ARG A 36 14.48 2.81 -21.55
CA ARG A 36 13.61 3.97 -21.78
C ARG A 36 13.34 4.19 -23.27
N ILE A 37 14.36 4.04 -24.12
CA ILE A 37 14.21 4.12 -25.57
C ILE A 37 13.25 3.05 -26.07
N PHE A 38 13.41 1.80 -25.62
CA PHE A 38 12.53 0.70 -25.99
C PHE A 38 11.06 0.99 -25.69
N PHE A 39 10.75 1.46 -24.47
CA PHE A 39 9.38 1.83 -24.12
C PHE A 39 8.85 3.01 -24.95
N ILE A 40 9.67 4.01 -25.24
CA ILE A 40 9.27 5.14 -26.11
C ILE A 40 8.96 4.67 -27.52
N VAL A 41 9.78 3.77 -28.08
CA VAL A 41 9.55 3.20 -29.42
C VAL A 41 8.27 2.36 -29.43
N LEU A 42 8.04 1.54 -28.40
CA LEU A 42 6.81 0.77 -28.25
C LEU A 42 5.57 1.68 -28.18
N GLU A 43 5.61 2.74 -27.38
CA GLU A 43 4.52 3.73 -27.27
C GLU A 43 4.25 4.40 -28.63
N LEU A 44 5.31 4.74 -29.38
CA LEU A 44 5.20 5.35 -30.70
C LEU A 44 4.60 4.37 -31.71
N LEU A 45 5.00 3.09 -31.70
CA LEU A 45 4.43 2.04 -32.55
C LEU A 45 2.93 1.84 -32.28
N VAL A 46 2.53 1.75 -31.01
CA VAL A 46 1.11 1.65 -30.62
C VAL A 46 0.31 2.85 -31.13
N CYS A 47 0.90 4.04 -31.09
CA CYS A 47 0.22 5.25 -31.52
C CYS A 47 0.29 5.48 -33.04
N ALA A 48 1.19 4.80 -33.73
CA ALA A 48 1.27 4.76 -35.19
C ALA A 48 0.21 3.84 -35.79
N ILE A 49 -0.40 2.92 -35.03
CA ILE A 49 -1.51 2.09 -35.55
C ILE A 49 -2.75 2.97 -35.73
N HIS A 50 -3.19 3.18 -36.96
CA HIS A 50 -4.43 3.87 -37.32
C HIS A 50 -4.98 3.35 -38.65
N PRO A 51 -6.29 3.40 -38.89
CA PRO A 51 -6.83 3.17 -40.23
C PRO A 51 -6.24 4.22 -41.18
N ILE A 52 -5.53 3.75 -42.20
CA ILE A 52 -4.87 4.59 -43.20
C ILE A 52 -5.94 4.86 -44.28
N PRO A 53 -6.18 6.11 -44.67
CA PRO A 53 -7.17 6.41 -45.70
C PRO A 53 -6.81 5.69 -47.02
N GLY A 54 -7.57 4.67 -47.39
CA GLY A 54 -7.43 3.88 -48.61
C GLY A 54 -8.39 2.68 -48.63
N GLN A 55 -8.87 2.28 -49.80
CA GLN A 55 -9.76 1.12 -49.94
C GLN A 55 -8.93 -0.17 -49.99
N TYR A 56 -8.55 -0.67 -48.81
CA TYR A 56 -7.88 -1.96 -48.66
C TYR A 56 -8.88 -2.99 -48.14
N VAL A 57 -9.30 -3.89 -49.02
CA VAL A 57 -10.22 -5.00 -48.70
C VAL A 57 -9.45 -6.27 -48.40
N PHE A 58 -9.88 -6.99 -47.37
CA PHE A 58 -9.34 -8.29 -46.96
C PHE A 58 -10.48 -9.32 -46.92
N THR A 59 -10.27 -10.48 -47.54
CA THR A 59 -11.23 -11.58 -47.52
C THR A 59 -11.25 -12.23 -46.13
N TRP A 60 -12.28 -11.95 -45.33
CA TRP A 60 -12.43 -12.50 -43.99
C TRP A 60 -13.32 -13.75 -44.02
N THR A 61 -12.72 -14.91 -43.78
CA THR A 61 -13.44 -16.18 -43.61
C THR A 61 -13.85 -16.39 -42.13
N ALA A 62 -15.14 -16.54 -41.85
CA ALA A 62 -15.66 -16.96 -40.55
C ALA A 62 -16.53 -18.22 -40.68
N ARG A 63 -16.69 -19.00 -39.61
CA ARG A 63 -17.64 -20.12 -39.57
C ARG A 63 -18.83 -19.74 -38.70
N LEU A 64 -20.04 -19.86 -39.24
CA LEU A 64 -21.27 -19.62 -38.47
C LEU A 64 -21.36 -20.58 -37.27
N ALA A 65 -21.76 -20.06 -36.12
CA ALA A 65 -21.76 -20.78 -34.84
C ALA A 65 -22.73 -21.97 -34.80
N PHE A 66 -23.85 -21.91 -35.54
CA PHE A 66 -24.88 -22.96 -35.52
C PHE A 66 -24.83 -23.92 -36.71
N THR A 67 -24.53 -23.42 -37.91
CA THR A 67 -24.59 -24.23 -39.15
C THR A 67 -23.20 -24.72 -39.58
N TYR A 68 -22.11 -24.22 -38.97
CA TYR A 68 -20.71 -24.51 -39.33
C TYR A 68 -20.34 -24.21 -40.79
N THR A 69 -21.23 -23.53 -41.53
CA THR A 69 -20.98 -23.14 -42.92
C THR A 69 -19.93 -22.03 -42.96
N PRO A 70 -18.95 -22.11 -43.88
CA PRO A 70 -18.01 -21.02 -44.08
C PRO A 70 -18.74 -19.82 -44.69
N SER A 71 -18.67 -18.67 -44.02
CA SER A 71 -19.12 -17.37 -44.50
C SER A 71 -17.88 -16.55 -44.85
N VAL A 72 -17.77 -16.16 -46.11
CA VAL A 72 -16.68 -15.31 -46.62
C VAL A 72 -17.27 -13.93 -46.86
N ALA A 73 -16.70 -12.92 -46.23
CA ALA A 73 -17.07 -11.53 -46.43
C ALA A 73 -15.82 -10.69 -46.71
N ASP A 74 -15.92 -9.78 -47.66
CA ASP A 74 -14.88 -8.78 -47.90
C ASP A 74 -15.02 -7.70 -46.82
N ALA A 75 -14.03 -7.61 -45.95
CA ALA A 75 -14.00 -6.68 -44.83
C ALA A 75 -12.88 -5.65 -45.04
N ASP A 76 -13.17 -4.40 -44.69
CA ASP A 76 -12.19 -3.33 -44.78
C ASP A 76 -11.10 -3.52 -43.71
N VAL A 77 -9.83 -3.42 -44.12
CA VAL A 77 -8.66 -3.54 -43.23
C VAL A 77 -8.69 -2.49 -42.11
N ASP A 78 -9.35 -1.36 -42.34
CA ASP A 78 -9.58 -0.28 -41.38
C ASP A 78 -10.27 -0.75 -40.10
N ILE A 79 -11.13 -1.76 -40.20
CA ILE A 79 -11.88 -2.35 -39.08
C ILE A 79 -10.91 -3.05 -38.12
N ILE A 80 -10.00 -3.86 -38.64
CA ILE A 80 -9.01 -4.59 -37.84
C ILE A 80 -8.01 -3.60 -37.22
N LEU A 81 -7.64 -2.53 -37.94
CA LEU A 81 -6.78 -1.47 -37.41
C LEU A 81 -7.48 -0.56 -36.41
N SER A 82 -8.82 -0.54 -36.37
CA SER A 82 -9.58 0.26 -35.40
C SER A 82 -9.58 -0.33 -33.98
N ILE A 83 -9.51 -1.65 -33.85
CA ILE A 83 -9.46 -2.36 -32.55
C ILE A 83 -8.23 -1.98 -31.71
N PRO A 84 -6.98 -2.03 -32.24
CA PRO A 84 -5.79 -1.62 -31.50
C PRO A 84 -5.75 -0.12 -31.18
N MET A 85 -6.63 0.72 -31.73
CA MET A 85 -6.73 2.12 -31.31
C MET A 85 -7.15 2.26 -29.84
N PHE A 86 -7.91 1.31 -29.28
CA PHE A 86 -8.25 1.33 -27.85
C PHE A 86 -7.04 1.10 -26.95
N LEU A 87 -5.95 0.54 -27.46
CA LEU A 87 -4.72 0.42 -26.67
C LEU A 87 -4.28 1.80 -26.17
N ARG A 88 -4.54 2.87 -26.93
CA ARG A 88 -4.25 4.26 -26.55
C ARG A 88 -4.94 4.72 -25.26
N LEU A 89 -5.94 4.01 -24.73
CA LEU A 89 -6.55 4.32 -23.45
C LEU A 89 -5.54 4.31 -22.27
N TYR A 90 -4.39 3.63 -22.40
CA TYR A 90 -3.33 3.70 -21.39
C TYR A 90 -2.84 5.15 -21.16
N LEU A 91 -2.94 6.01 -22.18
CA LEU A 91 -2.55 7.43 -22.10
C LEU A 91 -3.47 8.22 -21.18
N ILE A 92 -4.75 7.87 -21.09
CA ILE A 92 -5.69 8.48 -20.15
C ILE A 92 -5.24 8.22 -18.73
N GLY A 93 -4.83 6.98 -18.43
CA GLY A 93 -4.22 6.63 -17.15
C GLY A 93 -3.00 7.50 -16.86
N ARG A 94 -2.09 7.67 -17.82
CA ARG A 94 -0.89 8.53 -17.67
C ARG A 94 -1.24 10.00 -17.42
N VAL A 95 -2.24 10.56 -18.12
CA VAL A 95 -2.70 11.94 -17.92
C VAL A 95 -3.40 12.12 -16.57
N MET A 96 -4.23 11.16 -16.16
CA MET A 96 -4.86 11.15 -14.84
C MET A 96 -3.82 11.16 -13.72
N LEU A 97 -2.74 10.38 -13.87
CA LEU A 97 -1.62 10.37 -12.93
C LEU A 97 -0.87 11.69 -12.89
N LEU A 98 -0.63 12.30 -14.05
CA LEU A 98 0.07 13.58 -14.17
C LEU A 98 -0.73 14.76 -13.61
N HIS A 99 -2.06 14.74 -13.71
CA HIS A 99 -2.91 15.84 -13.26
C HIS A 99 -3.44 15.64 -11.83
N SER A 100 -3.25 14.46 -11.24
CA SER A 100 -3.69 14.21 -9.87
C SER A 100 -2.79 14.95 -8.88
N LYS A 101 -3.33 16.05 -8.34
CA LYS A 101 -2.68 16.88 -7.31
C LYS A 101 -2.16 16.07 -6.11
N LEU A 102 -2.78 14.92 -5.81
CA LEU A 102 -2.36 14.02 -4.75
C LEU A 102 -0.93 13.45 -4.95
N PHE A 103 -0.52 13.21 -6.20
CA PHE A 103 0.77 12.57 -6.53
C PHE A 103 1.81 13.53 -7.10
N THR A 104 1.39 14.72 -7.55
CA THR A 104 2.29 15.74 -8.09
C THR A 104 2.65 16.83 -7.10
N ASP A 105 2.03 16.87 -5.92
CA ASP A 105 2.34 17.87 -4.92
C ASP A 105 3.77 17.73 -4.38
N ALA A 106 4.41 18.87 -4.12
CA ALA A 106 5.79 18.90 -3.64
C ALA A 106 5.92 18.25 -2.25
N SER A 107 4.88 18.38 -1.41
CA SER A 107 4.83 17.77 -0.07
C SER A 107 4.84 16.24 -0.15
N SER A 108 4.02 15.65 -1.03
CA SER A 108 3.95 14.20 -1.20
C SER A 108 5.25 13.66 -1.79
N ARG A 109 5.85 14.36 -2.77
CA ARG A 109 7.18 13.99 -3.32
C ARG A 109 8.29 14.01 -2.28
N SER A 110 8.30 15.02 -1.41
CA SER A 110 9.27 15.10 -0.31
C SER A 110 9.12 13.94 0.68
N ILE A 111 7.89 13.64 1.11
CA ILE A 111 7.59 12.51 1.99
C ILE A 111 7.99 11.17 1.34
N GLY A 112 7.74 11.02 0.03
CA GLY A 112 8.14 9.84 -0.73
C GLY A 112 9.66 9.66 -0.79
N ALA A 113 10.41 10.74 -1.03
CA ALA A 113 11.87 10.73 -1.03
C ALA A 113 12.45 10.34 0.35
N LEU A 114 11.88 10.88 1.43
CA LEU A 114 12.28 10.52 2.81
C LEU A 114 12.06 9.04 3.11
N ASN A 115 10.98 8.45 2.58
CA ASN A 115 10.68 7.02 2.74
C ASN A 115 11.32 6.13 1.66
N LYS A 116 12.13 6.70 0.74
CA LYS A 116 12.69 5.99 -0.43
C LYS A 116 11.63 5.28 -1.28
N ILE A 117 10.43 5.85 -1.35
CA ILE A 117 9.31 5.33 -2.15
C ILE A 117 9.29 6.05 -3.50
N ASN A 118 9.42 5.27 -4.57
CA ASN A 118 9.26 5.79 -5.94
C ASN A 118 7.79 5.86 -6.32
N PHE A 119 7.34 7.01 -6.83
CA PHE A 119 5.99 7.25 -7.34
C PHE A 119 5.75 6.51 -8.67
N ASN A 120 5.59 5.19 -8.59
CA ASN A 120 5.32 4.33 -9.74
C ASN A 120 3.82 4.23 -10.05
N THR A 121 3.46 3.94 -11.30
CA THR A 121 2.08 3.71 -11.74
C THR A 121 1.39 2.61 -10.92
N ARG A 122 2.12 1.55 -10.55
CA ARG A 122 1.65 0.46 -9.68
C ARG A 122 1.31 0.95 -8.27
N PHE A 123 2.11 1.86 -7.70
CA PHE A 123 1.84 2.46 -6.41
C PHE A 123 0.54 3.26 -6.46
N VAL A 124 0.37 4.08 -7.51
CA VAL A 124 -0.84 4.89 -7.64
C VAL A 124 -2.09 4.03 -7.84
N MET A 125 -2.02 3.00 -8.69
CA MET A 125 -3.16 2.10 -8.87
C MET A 125 -3.54 1.40 -7.57
N LYS A 126 -2.56 0.99 -6.75
CA LYS A 126 -2.78 0.43 -5.41
C LYS A 126 -3.45 1.46 -4.48
N THR A 127 -3.01 2.72 -4.51
CA THR A 127 -3.58 3.80 -3.71
C THR A 127 -5.02 4.09 -4.11
N LEU A 128 -5.34 4.18 -5.40
CA LEU A 128 -6.70 4.37 -5.90
C LEU A 128 -7.63 3.23 -5.47
N MET A 129 -7.17 1.98 -5.60
CA MET A 129 -7.90 0.79 -5.15
C MET A 129 -8.06 0.73 -3.62
N THR A 130 -7.30 1.51 -2.86
CA THR A 130 -7.41 1.57 -1.39
C THR A 130 -8.39 2.67 -0.95
N ILE A 131 -8.34 3.85 -1.57
CA ILE A 131 -9.15 5.01 -1.19
C ILE A 131 -10.63 4.80 -1.57
N CYS A 132 -10.91 4.56 -2.85
CA CYS A 132 -12.27 4.44 -3.38
C CYS A 132 -12.41 3.25 -4.34
N PRO A 133 -12.21 2.00 -3.84
CA PRO A 133 -12.24 0.81 -4.68
C PRO A 133 -13.52 0.65 -5.49
N GLY A 134 -14.69 0.96 -4.90
CA GLY A 134 -15.98 0.79 -5.55
C GLY A 134 -16.14 1.70 -6.78
N THR A 135 -15.80 2.99 -6.64
CA THR A 135 -15.87 3.95 -7.75
C THR A 135 -14.92 3.58 -8.87
N VAL A 136 -13.67 3.20 -8.54
CA VAL A 136 -12.67 2.82 -9.54
C VAL A 136 -13.10 1.56 -10.31
N LEU A 137 -13.56 0.52 -9.60
CA LEU A 137 -14.05 -0.72 -10.22
C LEU A 137 -15.30 -0.49 -11.08
N LEU A 138 -16.21 0.38 -10.65
CA LEU A 138 -17.41 0.73 -11.41
C LEU A 138 -17.05 1.44 -12.71
N VAL A 139 -16.21 2.48 -12.66
CA VAL A 139 -15.77 3.23 -13.86
C VAL A 139 -15.02 2.31 -14.83
N PHE A 140 -14.14 1.45 -14.31
CA PHE A 140 -13.43 0.46 -15.11
C PHE A 140 -14.39 -0.55 -15.77
N SER A 141 -15.37 -1.06 -15.02
CA SER A 141 -16.32 -2.04 -15.55
C SER A 141 -17.18 -1.43 -16.66
N ILE A 142 -17.79 -0.26 -16.44
CA ILE A 142 -18.64 0.41 -17.43
C ILE A 142 -17.84 0.76 -18.70
N SER A 143 -16.64 1.32 -18.56
CA SER A 143 -15.79 1.64 -19.71
C SER A 143 -15.40 0.40 -20.50
N SER A 144 -14.96 -0.67 -19.81
CA SER A 144 -14.60 -1.94 -20.46
C SER A 144 -15.78 -2.59 -21.19
N TRP A 145 -16.99 -2.46 -20.63
CA TRP A 145 -18.22 -2.98 -21.22
C TRP A 145 -18.56 -2.28 -22.54
N ILE A 146 -18.49 -0.94 -22.56
CA ILE A 146 -18.75 -0.15 -23.77
C ILE A 146 -17.72 -0.48 -24.87
N ILE A 147 -16.44 -0.57 -24.51
CA ILE A 147 -15.35 -0.86 -25.45
C ILE A 147 -15.51 -2.28 -26.04
N ALA A 148 -15.74 -3.27 -25.19
CA ALA A 148 -15.93 -4.65 -25.63
C ALA A 148 -17.17 -4.81 -26.51
N ALA A 149 -18.29 -4.14 -26.15
CA ALA A 149 -19.51 -4.18 -26.93
C ALA A 149 -19.31 -3.56 -28.32
N TRP A 150 -18.65 -2.40 -28.39
CA TRP A 150 -18.29 -1.78 -29.66
C TRP A 150 -17.37 -2.68 -30.48
N THR A 151 -16.38 -3.33 -29.85
CA THR A 151 -15.42 -4.20 -30.56
C THR A 151 -16.12 -5.43 -31.14
N VAL A 152 -17.02 -6.08 -30.39
CA VAL A 152 -17.81 -7.21 -30.92
C VAL A 152 -18.76 -6.76 -32.02
N HIS A 153 -19.43 -5.62 -31.85
CA HIS A 153 -20.30 -5.05 -32.88
C HIS A 153 -19.53 -4.86 -34.20
N VAL A 154 -18.33 -4.28 -34.14
CA VAL A 154 -17.47 -4.05 -35.30
C VAL A 154 -16.99 -5.37 -35.92
N CYS A 155 -16.64 -6.37 -35.10
CA CYS A 155 -16.18 -7.67 -35.59
C CYS A 155 -17.29 -8.53 -36.21
N GLU A 156 -18.53 -8.43 -35.75
CA GLU A 156 -19.65 -9.24 -36.28
C GLU A 156 -20.44 -8.54 -37.40
N ARG A 157 -20.19 -7.25 -37.66
CA ARG A 157 -20.94 -6.43 -38.63
C ARG A 157 -21.04 -7.02 -40.04
N TYR A 158 -20.03 -7.75 -40.50
CA TYR A 158 -19.93 -8.26 -41.88
C TYR A 158 -20.34 -9.73 -42.03
N HIS A 159 -20.48 -10.48 -40.92
CA HIS A 159 -20.76 -11.92 -40.95
C HIS A 159 -22.13 -12.31 -40.43
N ASP A 160 -22.87 -11.40 -39.79
CA ASP A 160 -24.23 -11.66 -39.32
C ASP A 160 -25.29 -11.22 -40.34
N LYS A 161 -25.95 -12.18 -41.00
CA LYS A 161 -27.01 -11.93 -42.00
C LYS A 161 -28.38 -11.64 -41.39
N VAL A 162 -28.56 -11.88 -40.08
CA VAL A 162 -29.85 -11.77 -39.37
C VAL A 162 -29.93 -10.50 -38.49
N GLU A 163 -28.88 -9.68 -38.50
CA GLU A 163 -28.76 -8.42 -37.75
C GLU A 163 -28.94 -8.49 -36.22
N VAL A 164 -28.87 -9.67 -35.62
CA VAL A 164 -29.13 -9.82 -34.18
C VAL A 164 -27.90 -9.41 -33.36
N THR A 165 -26.71 -9.89 -33.73
CA THR A 165 -25.44 -9.50 -33.09
C THR A 165 -24.82 -8.24 -33.73
N SER A 166 -25.25 -7.88 -34.94
CA SER A 166 -24.80 -6.65 -35.61
C SER A 166 -25.41 -5.38 -35.01
N ASN A 167 -26.50 -5.46 -34.24
CA ASN A 167 -27.04 -4.31 -33.52
C ASN A 167 -26.20 -3.98 -32.27
N PHE A 168 -25.89 -2.69 -32.05
CA PHE A 168 -25.08 -2.26 -30.88
C PHE A 168 -25.72 -2.68 -29.55
N LEU A 169 -27.05 -2.63 -29.46
CA LEU A 169 -27.81 -3.10 -28.28
C LEU A 169 -27.66 -4.61 -28.05
N GLY A 170 -27.64 -5.40 -29.12
CA GLY A 170 -27.39 -6.85 -29.08
C GLY A 170 -25.97 -7.17 -28.61
N ALA A 171 -24.97 -6.41 -29.08
CA ALA A 171 -23.60 -6.53 -28.62
C ALA A 171 -23.44 -6.11 -27.15
N MET A 172 -24.13 -5.04 -26.70
CA MET A 172 -24.14 -4.65 -25.28
C MET A 172 -24.75 -5.74 -24.39
N TRP A 173 -25.87 -6.35 -24.83
CA TRP A 173 -26.50 -7.48 -24.16
C TRP A 173 -25.52 -8.65 -24.01
N LEU A 174 -24.95 -9.11 -25.13
CA LEU A 174 -23.98 -10.21 -25.19
C LEU A 174 -22.79 -9.99 -24.27
N ILE A 175 -22.16 -8.81 -24.31
CA ILE A 175 -20.99 -8.51 -23.46
C ILE A 175 -21.39 -8.47 -21.99
N SER A 176 -22.58 -8.00 -21.65
CA SER A 176 -22.99 -7.92 -20.25
C SER A 176 -23.22 -9.29 -19.62
N ILE A 177 -23.93 -10.18 -20.32
CA ILE A 177 -24.14 -11.56 -19.85
C ILE A 177 -22.82 -12.34 -19.82
N THR A 178 -21.88 -12.03 -20.71
CA THR A 178 -20.54 -12.64 -20.75
C THR A 178 -19.66 -12.13 -19.60
N PHE A 179 -19.66 -10.82 -19.34
CA PHE A 179 -18.90 -10.19 -18.25
C PHE A 179 -19.38 -10.68 -16.88
N LEU A 180 -20.69 -10.81 -16.69
CA LEU A 180 -21.28 -11.38 -15.47
C LEU A 180 -21.14 -12.91 -15.40
N SER A 181 -20.57 -13.56 -16.42
CA SER A 181 -20.41 -15.02 -16.50
C SER A 181 -21.73 -15.79 -16.39
N ILE A 182 -22.83 -15.24 -16.94
CA ILE A 182 -24.15 -15.88 -16.99
C ILE A 182 -24.25 -16.79 -18.23
N GLY A 183 -24.01 -16.23 -19.42
CA GLY A 183 -23.94 -16.98 -20.68
C GLY A 183 -25.22 -17.74 -21.07
N TYR A 184 -26.34 -17.06 -21.33
CA TYR A 184 -27.60 -17.70 -21.74
C TYR A 184 -27.50 -18.52 -23.04
N GLY A 185 -26.61 -18.15 -23.96
CA GLY A 185 -26.41 -18.87 -25.23
C GLY A 185 -27.43 -18.54 -26.32
N ASP A 186 -28.28 -17.53 -26.09
CA ASP A 186 -29.23 -16.95 -27.04
C ASP A 186 -28.54 -16.21 -28.19
N MET A 187 -27.39 -15.59 -27.91
CA MET A 187 -26.55 -14.89 -28.88
C MET A 187 -25.09 -15.33 -28.71
N VAL A 188 -24.40 -15.64 -29.82
CA VAL A 188 -23.01 -16.12 -29.82
C VAL A 188 -22.25 -15.48 -31.00
N PRO A 189 -21.01 -15.00 -30.81
CA PRO A 189 -20.22 -14.44 -31.90
C PRO A 189 -19.80 -15.54 -32.89
N ASN A 190 -19.89 -15.23 -34.18
CA ASN A 190 -19.50 -16.15 -35.25
C ASN A 190 -18.02 -16.00 -35.59
N THR A 191 -17.50 -14.77 -35.55
CA THR A 191 -16.11 -14.47 -35.94
C THR A 191 -15.10 -14.87 -34.86
N TYR A 192 -13.88 -15.19 -35.29
CA TYR A 192 -12.78 -15.46 -34.36
C TYR A 192 -12.41 -14.21 -33.53
N CYS A 193 -12.54 -13.01 -34.10
CA CYS A 193 -12.37 -11.77 -33.34
C CYS A 193 -13.40 -11.67 -32.21
N GLY A 194 -14.70 -11.79 -32.52
CA GLY A 194 -15.78 -11.70 -31.52
C GLY A 194 -15.63 -12.73 -30.42
N LYS A 195 -15.28 -13.98 -30.77
CA LYS A 195 -14.96 -15.04 -29.80
C LYS A 195 -13.79 -14.66 -28.89
N GLY A 196 -12.72 -14.10 -29.46
CA GLY A 196 -11.57 -13.61 -28.69
C GLY A 196 -11.95 -12.50 -27.72
N VAL A 197 -12.76 -11.53 -28.15
CA VAL A 197 -13.24 -10.44 -27.29
C VAL A 197 -14.15 -10.96 -26.17
N CYS A 198 -15.06 -11.91 -26.45
CA CYS A 198 -15.88 -12.55 -25.43
C CYS A 198 -15.04 -13.31 -24.40
N LEU A 199 -13.99 -14.03 -24.83
CA LEU A 199 -13.07 -14.72 -23.93
C LEU A 199 -12.34 -13.73 -23.00
N LEU A 200 -11.78 -12.65 -23.57
CA LEU A 200 -11.12 -11.61 -22.78
C LEU A 200 -12.08 -10.92 -21.81
N THR A 201 -13.31 -10.65 -22.26
CA THR A 201 -14.38 -10.09 -21.42
C THR A 201 -14.71 -11.00 -20.25
N GLY A 202 -14.81 -12.32 -20.47
CA GLY A 202 -15.05 -13.28 -19.39
C GLY A 202 -13.91 -13.31 -18.36
N ILE A 203 -12.65 -13.31 -18.80
CA ILE A 203 -11.47 -13.25 -17.91
C ILE A 203 -11.48 -11.95 -17.10
N MET A 204 -11.74 -10.81 -17.75
CA MET A 204 -11.82 -9.51 -17.09
C MET A 204 -12.99 -9.46 -16.09
N GLY A 205 -14.15 -9.99 -16.45
CA GLY A 205 -15.33 -10.08 -15.60
C GLY A 205 -15.07 -10.90 -14.34
N ALA A 206 -14.45 -12.07 -14.47
CA ALA A 206 -14.02 -12.90 -13.34
C ALA A 206 -13.01 -12.18 -12.42
N GLY A 207 -12.06 -11.44 -12.99
CA GLY A 207 -11.14 -10.61 -12.22
C GLY A 207 -11.85 -9.49 -11.45
N CYS A 208 -12.80 -8.81 -12.09
CA CYS A 208 -13.60 -7.75 -11.47
C CYS A 208 -14.48 -8.28 -10.35
N THR A 209 -15.17 -9.41 -10.54
CA THR A 209 -16.00 -10.02 -9.49
C THR A 209 -15.16 -10.43 -8.28
N ALA A 210 -13.99 -11.04 -8.49
CA ALA A 210 -13.05 -11.38 -7.41
C ALA A 210 -12.60 -10.13 -6.63
N LEU A 211 -12.28 -9.03 -7.32
CA LEU A 211 -11.92 -7.76 -6.69
C LEU A 211 -13.07 -7.16 -5.88
N VAL A 212 -14.30 -7.19 -6.41
CA VAL A 212 -15.50 -6.72 -5.69
C VAL A 212 -15.71 -7.51 -4.41
N VAL A 213 -15.62 -8.85 -4.46
CA VAL A 213 -15.73 -9.71 -3.26
C VAL A 213 -14.67 -9.34 -2.22
N ALA A 214 -13.42 -9.15 -2.64
CA ALA A 214 -12.34 -8.75 -1.74
C ALA A 214 -12.57 -7.37 -1.11
N VAL A 215 -13.13 -6.42 -1.86
CA VAL A 215 -13.47 -5.07 -1.36
C VAL A 215 -14.62 -5.14 -0.37
N VAL A 216 -15.69 -5.88 -0.70
CA VAL A 216 -16.86 -6.07 0.17
C VAL A 216 -16.42 -6.73 1.48
N ALA A 217 -15.59 -7.77 1.43
CA ALA A 217 -15.06 -8.43 2.63
C ALA A 217 -14.37 -7.42 3.57
N ARG A 218 -13.44 -6.60 3.04
CA ARG A 218 -12.74 -5.58 3.83
C ARG A 218 -13.66 -4.48 4.39
N LYS A 219 -14.74 -4.14 3.67
CA LYS A 219 -15.71 -3.12 4.13
C LYS A 219 -16.72 -3.67 5.14
N LEU A 220 -16.93 -4.99 5.15
CA LEU A 220 -17.75 -5.69 6.14
C LEU A 220 -16.97 -6.03 7.43
N GLU A 221 -15.64 -5.98 7.39
CA GLU A 221 -14.82 -6.10 8.59
C GLU A 221 -15.10 -4.93 9.55
N LEU A 222 -15.65 -5.26 10.72
CA LEU A 222 -15.90 -4.31 11.80
C LEU A 222 -14.59 -3.60 12.18
N THR A 223 -14.65 -2.28 12.29
CA THR A 223 -13.54 -1.49 12.80
C THR A 223 -13.20 -1.88 14.24
N LYS A 224 -12.00 -1.54 14.72
CA LYS A 224 -11.58 -1.81 16.11
C LYS A 224 -12.56 -1.22 17.13
N ALA A 225 -13.07 -0.01 16.85
CA ALA A 225 -14.04 0.66 17.71
C ALA A 225 -15.42 -0.03 17.68
N GLU A 226 -15.95 -0.35 16.49
CA GLU A 226 -17.22 -1.08 16.37
C GLU A 226 -17.15 -2.46 17.03
N LYS A 227 -16.03 -3.17 16.86
CA LYS A 227 -15.80 -4.46 17.52
C LYS A 227 -15.78 -4.34 19.04
N HIS A 228 -15.18 -3.26 19.57
CA HIS A 228 -15.21 -2.99 21.00
C HIS A 228 -16.64 -2.75 21.51
N VAL A 229 -17.42 -1.92 20.80
CA VAL A 229 -18.83 -1.66 21.12
C VAL A 229 -19.67 -2.94 21.01
N HIS A 230 -19.44 -3.75 19.98
CA HIS A 230 -20.11 -5.04 19.79
C HIS A 230 -19.80 -6.02 20.93
N ASN A 231 -18.54 -6.11 21.36
CA ASN A 231 -18.14 -6.95 22.49
C ASN A 231 -18.80 -6.48 23.78
N PHE A 232 -18.77 -5.17 24.07
CA PHE A 232 -19.44 -4.61 25.23
C PHE A 232 -20.95 -4.87 25.24
N MET A 233 -21.60 -4.76 24.07
CA MET A 233 -23.01 -5.10 23.91
C MET A 233 -23.27 -6.58 24.19
N MET A 234 -22.41 -7.47 23.69
CA MET A 234 -22.50 -8.92 23.91
C MET A 234 -22.34 -9.27 25.39
N ASP A 235 -21.39 -8.65 26.09
CA ASP A 235 -21.14 -8.85 27.52
C ASP A 235 -22.33 -8.40 28.38
N THR A 236 -22.89 -7.23 28.05
CA THR A 236 -24.08 -6.70 28.70
C THR A 236 -25.27 -7.68 28.55
N GLN A 237 -25.46 -8.23 27.35
CA GLN A 237 -26.50 -9.22 27.08
C GLN A 237 -26.26 -10.55 27.82
N LEU A 238 -25.01 -11.03 27.86
CA LEU A 238 -24.65 -12.23 28.61
C LEU A 238 -24.93 -12.07 30.11
N CYS A 239 -24.56 -10.92 30.70
CA CYS A 239 -24.84 -10.61 32.10
C CYS A 239 -26.35 -10.63 32.39
N LYS A 240 -27.17 -10.00 31.53
CA LYS A 240 -28.64 -10.06 31.63
C LYS A 240 -29.17 -11.49 31.58
N ARG A 241 -28.66 -12.33 30.66
CA ARG A 241 -29.07 -13.73 30.55
C ARG A 241 -28.68 -14.57 31.76
N VAL A 242 -27.50 -14.36 32.34
CA VAL A 242 -27.04 -15.04 33.57
C VAL A 242 -27.96 -14.68 34.74
N LYS A 243 -28.25 -13.39 34.94
CA LYS A 243 -29.18 -12.90 35.97
C LYS A 243 -30.57 -13.51 35.82
N ASN A 244 -31.12 -13.56 34.60
CA ASN A 244 -32.42 -14.18 34.34
C ASN A 244 -32.42 -15.69 34.65
N THR A 245 -31.37 -16.43 34.27
CA THR A 245 -31.27 -17.85 34.66
C THR A 245 -31.14 -18.04 36.16
N ALA A 246 -30.41 -17.17 36.86
CA ALA A 246 -30.32 -17.23 38.32
C ALA A 246 -31.69 -16.98 38.98
N ALA A 247 -32.47 -16.02 38.47
CA ALA A 247 -33.84 -15.78 38.92
C ALA A 247 -34.74 -17.01 38.72
N ASN A 248 -34.61 -17.71 37.59
CA ASN A 248 -35.35 -18.96 37.36
C ASN A 248 -34.97 -20.08 38.32
N VAL A 249 -33.68 -20.21 38.66
CA VAL A 249 -33.23 -21.17 39.69
C VAL A 249 -33.93 -20.88 41.01
N LEU A 250 -33.88 -19.63 41.48
CA LEU A 250 -34.52 -19.22 42.74
C LEU A 250 -36.03 -19.44 42.71
N ARG A 251 -36.69 -19.09 41.60
CA ARG A 251 -38.13 -19.28 41.41
C ARG A 251 -38.52 -20.75 41.54
N GLU A 252 -37.83 -21.66 40.84
CA GLU A 252 -38.16 -23.09 40.91
C GLU A 252 -37.79 -23.69 42.27
N THR A 253 -36.72 -23.24 42.94
CA THR A 253 -36.41 -23.62 44.33
C THR A 253 -37.55 -23.25 45.28
N TRP A 254 -38.06 -22.02 45.19
CA TRP A 254 -39.18 -21.58 46.02
C TRP A 254 -40.46 -22.35 45.72
N LEU A 255 -40.77 -22.62 44.44
CA LEU A 255 -41.93 -23.41 44.05
C LEU A 255 -41.87 -24.86 44.57
N ILE A 256 -40.68 -25.47 44.58
CA ILE A 256 -40.47 -26.78 45.20
C ILE A 256 -40.75 -26.70 46.70
N TYR A 257 -40.19 -25.72 47.41
CA TYR A 257 -40.40 -25.55 48.85
C TYR A 257 -41.90 -25.36 49.18
N LYS A 258 -42.58 -24.46 48.46
CA LYS A 258 -44.02 -24.21 48.61
C LYS A 258 -44.83 -25.49 48.46
N HIS A 259 -44.64 -26.24 47.37
CA HIS A 259 -45.43 -27.44 47.09
C HIS A 259 -45.04 -28.67 47.92
N THR A 260 -43.91 -28.62 48.64
CA THR A 260 -43.46 -29.72 49.51
C THR A 260 -43.78 -29.48 50.99
N LYS A 261 -43.74 -28.22 51.46
CA LYS A 261 -43.82 -27.87 52.89
C LYS A 261 -45.01 -26.98 53.27
N LEU A 262 -45.52 -26.14 52.37
CA LEU A 262 -46.58 -25.17 52.71
C LEU A 262 -48.00 -25.62 52.35
N VAL A 263 -48.17 -26.73 51.61
CA VAL A 263 -49.49 -27.22 51.17
C VAL A 263 -49.93 -28.42 52.01
N LYS A 264 -51.18 -28.42 52.50
CA LYS A 264 -51.76 -29.50 53.33
C LYS A 264 -51.82 -30.87 52.65
N LYS A 265 -51.98 -30.93 51.32
CA LYS A 265 -51.91 -32.17 50.51
C LYS A 265 -50.80 -32.06 49.47
N ILE A 266 -49.83 -32.97 49.52
CA ILE A 266 -48.67 -32.98 48.63
C ILE A 266 -49.03 -33.63 47.30
N ASP A 267 -48.72 -32.93 46.22
CA ASP A 267 -49.05 -33.36 44.86
C ASP A 267 -47.76 -33.74 44.11
N HIS A 268 -47.38 -35.02 44.19
CA HIS A 268 -46.05 -35.51 43.76
C HIS A 268 -45.75 -35.26 42.27
N ALA A 269 -46.76 -35.21 41.41
CA ALA A 269 -46.57 -34.90 39.99
C ALA A 269 -46.11 -33.45 39.77
N LYS A 270 -46.67 -32.51 40.53
CA LYS A 270 -46.35 -31.08 40.44
C LYS A 270 -44.97 -30.75 41.00
N VAL A 271 -44.60 -31.42 42.10
CA VAL A 271 -43.23 -31.33 42.67
C VAL A 271 -42.19 -31.85 41.69
N ARG A 272 -42.40 -33.04 41.08
CA ARG A 272 -41.48 -33.58 40.05
C ARG A 272 -41.32 -32.67 38.84
N LYS A 273 -42.39 -31.98 38.43
CA LYS A 273 -42.34 -30.99 37.34
C LYS A 273 -41.42 -29.81 37.69
N HIS A 274 -41.54 -29.24 38.89
CA HIS A 274 -40.65 -28.15 39.33
C HIS A 274 -39.21 -28.62 39.59
N GLN A 275 -39.00 -29.84 40.08
CA GLN A 275 -37.68 -30.43 40.21
C GLN A 275 -36.96 -30.57 38.86
N ARG A 276 -37.66 -31.06 37.81
CA ARG A 276 -37.09 -31.11 36.45
C ARG A 276 -36.72 -29.72 35.94
N LYS A 277 -37.61 -28.73 36.12
CA LYS A 277 -37.35 -27.34 35.71
C LYS A 277 -36.19 -26.72 36.48
N PHE A 278 -36.06 -27.00 37.77
CA PHE A 278 -34.95 -26.58 38.61
C PHE A 278 -33.61 -27.17 38.12
N LEU A 279 -33.56 -28.48 37.85
CA LEU A 279 -32.39 -29.14 37.27
C LEU A 279 -31.98 -28.53 35.92
N GLN A 280 -32.97 -28.27 35.05
CA GLN A 280 -32.74 -27.59 33.77
C GLN A 280 -32.20 -26.16 33.98
N ALA A 281 -32.77 -25.39 34.91
CA ALA A 281 -32.32 -24.03 35.21
C ALA A 281 -30.89 -24.01 35.78
N ILE A 282 -30.53 -24.96 36.65
CA ILE A 282 -29.15 -25.10 37.18
C ILE A 282 -28.19 -25.43 36.05
N HIS A 283 -28.55 -26.38 35.18
CA HIS A 283 -27.68 -26.76 34.06
C HIS A 283 -27.43 -25.55 33.14
N GLN A 284 -28.50 -24.83 32.75
CA GLN A 284 -28.38 -23.62 31.94
C GLN A 284 -27.56 -22.52 32.63
N TYR A 285 -27.75 -22.31 33.93
CA TYR A 285 -26.99 -21.33 34.70
C TYR A 285 -25.49 -21.68 34.76
N ARG A 286 -25.16 -22.95 35.06
CA ARG A 286 -23.77 -23.43 35.11
C ARG A 286 -23.08 -23.30 33.75
N THR A 287 -23.75 -23.68 32.66
CA THR A 287 -23.19 -23.56 31.31
C THR A 287 -22.94 -22.10 30.94
N LYS A 288 -23.90 -21.20 31.21
CA LYS A 288 -23.75 -19.76 30.92
C LYS A 288 -22.67 -19.11 31.79
N LEU A 289 -22.56 -19.47 33.07
CA LEU A 289 -21.51 -18.98 33.95
C LEU A 289 -20.11 -19.46 33.51
N LYS A 290 -19.97 -20.75 33.16
CA LYS A 290 -18.70 -21.29 32.65
C LYS A 290 -18.27 -20.56 31.39
N PHE A 291 -19.19 -20.37 30.45
CA PHE A 291 -18.94 -19.61 29.23
C PHE A 291 -18.53 -18.16 29.52
N ASN A 292 -19.24 -17.46 30.42
CA ASN A 292 -18.92 -16.10 30.81
C ASN A 292 -17.54 -15.99 31.49
N LYS A 293 -17.19 -16.93 32.39
CA LYS A 293 -15.87 -17.00 33.03
C LYS A 293 -14.76 -17.27 32.03
N MET A 294 -14.98 -18.18 31.07
CA MET A 294 -14.03 -18.48 30.00
C MET A 294 -13.79 -17.24 29.12
N CYS A 295 -14.86 -16.54 28.72
CA CYS A 295 -14.76 -15.29 27.95
C CYS A 295 -13.98 -14.22 28.72
N LEU A 296 -14.29 -14.02 30.01
CA LEU A 296 -13.59 -13.08 30.87
C LEU A 296 -12.10 -13.44 31.02
N SER A 297 -11.78 -14.72 31.19
CA SER A 297 -10.39 -15.18 31.30
C SER A 297 -9.59 -14.91 30.02
N LEU A 298 -10.20 -15.06 28.84
CA LEU A 298 -9.54 -14.75 27.57
C LEU A 298 -9.26 -13.25 27.40
N LEU A 299 -10.20 -12.39 27.81
CA LEU A 299 -9.98 -10.94 27.83
C LEU A 299 -8.89 -10.55 28.83
N GLN A 300 -8.88 -11.19 29.99
CA GLN A 300 -7.86 -10.97 31.01
C GLN A 300 -6.48 -11.40 30.53
N THR A 301 -6.37 -12.55 29.83
CA THR A 301 -5.12 -12.95 29.15
C THR A 301 -4.68 -11.92 28.11
N GLN A 302 -5.61 -11.29 27.38
CA GLN A 302 -5.26 -10.22 26.44
C GLN A 302 -4.69 -8.99 27.14
N ASN A 303 -5.30 -8.54 28.24
CA ASN A 303 -4.80 -7.41 29.01
C ASN A 303 -3.43 -7.70 29.65
N VAL A 304 -3.27 -8.89 30.24
CA VAL A 304 -1.97 -9.34 30.78
C VAL A 304 -0.91 -9.42 29.69
N MET A 305 -1.28 -9.81 28.47
CA MET A 305 -0.36 -9.81 27.33
C MET A 305 0.04 -8.40 26.91
N TYR A 306 -0.86 -7.42 26.95
CA TYR A 306 -0.50 -6.02 26.72
C TYR A 306 0.46 -5.48 27.78
N ASP A 307 0.21 -5.75 29.06
CA ASP A 307 1.09 -5.34 30.16
C ASP A 307 2.47 -5.98 30.02
N LEU A 308 2.53 -7.28 29.68
CA LEU A 308 3.79 -7.99 29.46
C LEU A 308 4.57 -7.44 28.25
N VAL A 309 3.87 -7.11 27.15
CA VAL A 309 4.51 -6.51 25.96
C VAL A 309 5.04 -5.12 26.29
N SER A 310 4.31 -4.33 27.08
CA SER A 310 4.79 -3.02 27.55
C SER A 310 6.05 -3.15 28.41
N GLU A 311 6.05 -4.09 29.37
CA GLU A 311 7.21 -4.36 30.22
C GLU A 311 8.41 -4.87 29.40
N LEU A 312 8.18 -5.71 28.39
CA LEU A 312 9.21 -6.14 27.45
C LEU A 312 9.80 -4.97 26.64
N GLN A 313 8.96 -4.02 26.23
CA GLN A 313 9.41 -2.86 25.46
C GLN A 313 10.25 -1.93 26.33
N GLU A 314 9.84 -1.70 27.58
CA GLU A 314 10.63 -0.93 28.56
C GLU A 314 12.00 -1.60 28.85
N ARG A 315 12.00 -2.92 29.04
CA ARG A 315 13.24 -3.72 29.17
C ARG A 315 14.13 -3.61 27.94
N SER A 316 13.54 -3.60 26.74
CA SER A 316 14.26 -3.45 25.47
C SER A 316 14.94 -2.08 25.37
N GLU A 317 14.22 -1.01 25.73
CA GLU A 317 14.79 0.35 25.76
C GLU A 317 15.92 0.48 26.80
N GLU A 318 15.79 -0.16 27.97
CA GLU A 318 16.89 -0.17 28.94
C GLU A 318 18.11 -0.94 28.42
N LEU A 319 17.90 -2.08 27.75
CA LEU A 319 18.97 -2.84 27.12
C LEU A 319 19.68 -2.02 26.04
N GLU A 320 18.95 -1.31 25.18
CA GLU A 320 19.54 -0.40 24.19
C GLU A 320 20.37 0.70 24.86
N LYS A 321 19.90 1.30 25.95
CA LYS A 321 20.68 2.29 26.72
C LYS A 321 21.97 1.68 27.28
N ARG A 322 21.92 0.45 27.80
CA ARG A 322 23.11 -0.26 28.30
C ARG A 322 24.10 -0.57 27.18
N ILE A 323 23.60 -0.98 26.00
CA ILE A 323 24.42 -1.20 24.81
C ILE A 323 25.10 0.11 24.39
N GLY A 324 24.35 1.21 24.28
CA GLY A 324 24.94 2.52 23.94
C GLY A 324 25.97 3.00 24.95
N HIS A 325 25.78 2.73 26.25
CA HIS A 325 26.79 3.04 27.27
C HIS A 325 28.05 2.15 27.17
N LEU A 326 27.89 0.88 26.78
CA LEU A 326 29.01 -0.02 26.50
C LEU A 326 29.78 0.42 25.25
N GLU A 327 29.08 0.82 24.18
CA GLU A 327 29.68 1.39 22.97
C GLU A 327 30.50 2.65 23.32
N ALA A 328 29.95 3.57 24.11
CA ALA A 328 30.68 4.78 24.53
C ALA A 328 31.94 4.46 25.35
N LYS A 329 31.89 3.44 26.23
CA LYS A 329 33.08 2.97 26.96
C LYS A 329 34.11 2.32 26.03
N LEU A 330 33.65 1.56 25.03
CA LEU A 330 34.52 0.95 24.03
C LEU A 330 35.24 2.03 23.20
N ASP A 331 34.52 3.07 22.79
CA ASP A 331 35.09 4.22 22.07
C ASP A 331 36.11 4.98 22.92
N SER A 332 35.84 5.16 24.22
CA SER A 332 36.82 5.75 25.14
C SER A 332 38.09 4.92 25.25
N ILE A 333 37.98 3.60 25.34
CA ILE A 333 39.14 2.68 25.35
C ILE A 333 39.88 2.76 24.02
N ASN A 334 39.17 2.74 22.89
CA ASN A 334 39.78 2.86 21.57
C ASN A 334 40.55 4.18 21.41
N ASN A 335 39.99 5.31 21.85
CA ASN A 335 40.65 6.60 21.82
C ASN A 335 41.89 6.64 22.72
N SER A 336 41.81 6.01 23.90
CA SER A 336 42.95 5.87 24.81
C SER A 336 44.09 5.05 24.19
N LEU A 337 43.75 3.95 23.50
CA LEU A 337 44.70 3.12 22.77
C LEU A 337 45.32 3.84 21.57
N GLN A 338 44.57 4.70 20.88
CA GLN A 338 45.10 5.52 19.79
C GLN A 338 45.99 6.68 20.27
N ALA A 339 45.73 7.21 21.48
CA ALA A 339 46.55 8.27 22.07
C ALA A 339 47.89 7.75 22.66
N LEU A 340 47.92 6.47 23.06
CA LEU A 340 49.09 5.82 23.66
C LEU A 340 50.39 5.96 22.85
N PRO A 341 50.42 5.70 21.53
CA PRO A 341 51.61 5.89 20.69
C PRO A 341 52.13 7.33 20.69
N GLY A 342 51.23 8.33 20.70
CA GLY A 342 51.60 9.75 20.73
C GLY A 342 52.18 10.19 22.06
N LEU A 343 51.67 9.66 23.17
CA LEU A 343 52.24 9.90 24.50
C LEU A 343 53.59 9.18 24.67
N LEU A 344 53.73 7.97 24.13
CA LEU A 344 54.99 7.24 24.09
C LEU A 344 56.06 7.99 23.29
N SER A 345 55.71 8.54 22.12
CA SER A 345 56.66 9.33 21.32
C SER A 345 57.06 10.62 22.02
N GLN A 346 56.14 11.31 22.68
CA GLN A 346 56.44 12.50 23.49
C GLN A 346 57.35 12.18 24.68
N ALA A 347 57.12 11.08 25.40
CA ALA A 347 57.97 10.65 26.50
C ALA A 347 59.38 10.27 26.01
N ILE A 348 59.49 9.57 24.87
CA ILE A 348 60.77 9.23 24.25
C ILE A 348 61.52 10.50 23.82
N GLN A 349 60.82 11.47 23.21
CA GLN A 349 61.41 12.75 22.83
C GLN A 349 61.86 13.58 24.03
N GLN A 350 61.06 13.64 25.09
CA GLN A 350 61.47 14.31 26.34
C GLN A 350 62.70 13.65 26.96
N GLN A 351 62.77 12.32 26.95
CA GLN A 351 63.93 11.60 27.46
C GLN A 351 65.19 11.81 26.59
N GLN A 352 65.03 11.89 25.26
CA GLN A 352 66.13 12.26 24.37
C GLN A 352 66.59 13.70 24.58
N HIS A 353 65.67 14.66 24.74
CA HIS A 353 66.01 16.05 25.06
C HIS A 353 66.74 16.17 26.40
N HIS A 354 66.29 15.45 27.43
CA HIS A 354 66.96 15.44 28.74
C HIS A 354 68.38 14.84 28.67
N LEU A 355 68.60 13.82 27.82
CA LEU A 355 69.93 13.28 27.53
C LEU A 355 70.80 14.26 26.74
N LEU A 356 70.21 14.97 25.78
CA LEU A 356 70.91 15.96 24.96
C LEU A 356 71.31 17.21 25.79
N ASP A 357 70.45 17.67 26.69
CA ASP A 357 70.73 18.77 27.62
C ASP A 357 71.80 18.39 28.65
N GLY A 358 71.82 17.13 29.08
CA GLY A 358 72.92 16.58 29.89
C GLY A 358 74.26 16.49 29.14
N LEU A 359 74.24 16.40 27.80
CA LEU A 359 75.44 16.38 26.96
C LEU A 359 75.91 17.79 26.58
N THR A 360 75.00 18.74 26.34
CA THR A 360 75.34 20.15 26.06
C THR A 360 75.88 20.88 27.28
N GLN A 361 75.46 20.54 28.51
CA GLN A 361 76.13 21.05 29.72
C GLN A 361 77.59 20.59 29.87
N ARG A 362 77.98 19.50 29.18
CA ARG A 362 79.36 18.97 29.20
C ARG A 362 80.22 19.40 28.01
N GLY A 363 79.68 20.10 27.03
CA GLY A 363 80.37 20.42 25.78
C GLY A 363 80.27 21.89 25.39
N PHE A 364 81.43 22.55 25.32
CA PHE A 364 81.75 23.78 24.58
C PHE A 364 81.62 25.15 25.28
N THR A 365 82.71 25.51 25.97
CA THR A 365 83.36 26.82 25.86
C THR A 365 84.01 26.97 24.47
N PHE A 366 83.60 27.92 23.63
CA PHE A 366 84.51 28.74 22.81
C PHE A 366 83.76 29.90 22.13
N THR A 367 84.42 31.05 22.14
CA THR A 367 83.98 32.41 21.82
C THR A 367 84.14 32.79 20.35
N ARG A 368 83.23 33.60 19.79
CA ARG A 368 83.58 34.81 18.99
C ARG A 368 82.36 35.74 18.74
N PRO A 369 82.57 37.07 18.55
CA PRO A 369 81.55 38.11 18.77
C PRO A 369 81.08 38.86 17.50
N SER A 370 80.05 39.70 17.71
CA SER A 370 79.71 41.00 17.06
C SER A 370 79.40 41.01 15.55
N SER A 371 78.44 41.75 14.99
CA SER A 371 77.48 42.77 15.46
C SER A 371 76.72 43.29 14.22
N GLN A 372 75.58 43.97 14.46
CA GLN A 372 75.00 45.11 13.70
C GLN A 372 73.61 44.94 13.05
N THR A 373 72.62 45.59 13.72
CA THR A 373 71.59 46.56 13.21
C THR A 373 70.59 46.08 12.14
N SER A 374 69.31 46.48 12.11
CA SER A 374 68.60 47.64 12.65
C SER A 374 67.08 47.38 12.75
N GLU A 375 66.43 48.26 13.51
CA GLU A 375 65.07 48.33 14.01
C GLU A 375 63.94 48.57 12.97
N ARG A 376 62.70 48.24 13.39
CA ARG A 376 61.44 49.06 13.40
C ARG A 376 60.21 48.22 13.02
N SER A 377 59.32 47.84 13.93
CA SER A 377 58.24 48.62 14.59
C SER A 377 57.22 49.25 13.61
N TRP A 378 55.98 48.74 13.57
CA TRP A 378 54.78 49.39 14.15
C TRP A 378 53.48 48.72 13.68
N ALA A 379 52.54 48.66 14.63
CA ALA A 379 51.19 48.12 14.53
C ALA A 379 50.22 49.06 13.80
N SER A 380 49.09 48.51 13.33
CA SER A 380 47.69 48.93 13.62
C SER A 380 46.77 48.37 12.52
N SER A 381 45.86 47.45 12.85
CA SER A 381 44.44 47.72 13.20
C SER A 381 43.58 47.88 11.91
N VAL A 382 42.35 47.38 11.74
CA VAL A 382 41.35 46.92 12.70
C VAL A 382 40.13 46.39 11.90
N HIS A 383 39.45 45.38 12.45
CA HIS A 383 37.98 45.18 12.42
C HIS A 383 37.29 44.77 11.10
N ARG A 384 36.15 44.05 11.05
CA ARG A 384 35.08 43.57 11.96
C ARG A 384 34.08 42.82 11.00
N ARG A 385 33.11 41.96 11.35
CA ARG A 385 32.41 41.58 12.59
C ARG A 385 31.38 40.46 12.29
N ARG A 386 31.09 39.65 13.33
CA ARG A 386 29.78 39.15 13.86
C ARG A 386 28.84 38.35 12.93
N SER A 387 28.34 37.14 13.25
CA SER A 387 27.54 36.65 14.42
C SER A 387 26.20 37.41 14.60
N PRO A 388 25.11 36.95 15.29
CA PRO A 388 25.03 35.91 16.36
C PRO A 388 23.68 35.09 16.46
N SER A 389 23.59 34.01 17.28
CA SER A 389 22.80 33.83 18.56
C SER A 389 21.25 33.66 18.41
N THR A 390 20.45 32.90 19.18
CA THR A 390 20.41 32.53 20.63
C THR A 390 19.34 31.44 20.90
N ALA A 391 19.41 30.69 22.02
CA ALA A 391 18.39 29.79 22.61
C ALA A 391 17.45 30.55 23.61
N PRO A 392 16.67 29.98 24.59
CA PRO A 392 16.06 28.65 24.84
C PRO A 392 14.59 28.68 25.44
N HIS A 393 14.07 27.48 25.81
CA HIS A 393 13.11 27.10 26.90
C HIS A 393 11.59 26.79 26.69
N THR A 394 11.27 25.52 27.04
CA THR A 394 10.20 24.96 27.91
C THR A 394 8.69 24.92 27.54
N SER A 395 8.22 23.68 27.40
CA SER A 395 7.11 22.97 28.08
C SER A 395 5.63 23.24 27.80
N SER A 396 4.93 22.09 27.82
CA SER A 396 3.56 21.76 28.26
C SER A 396 2.39 21.86 27.25
N ASP A 397 1.89 20.65 26.97
CA ASP A 397 0.51 20.19 27.05
C ASP A 397 -0.50 20.37 25.90
N SER A 398 -1.20 19.24 25.71
CA SER A 398 -2.56 19.04 25.18
C SER A 398 -2.76 19.05 23.67
N GLY A 399 -3.17 17.89 23.15
CA GLY A 399 -3.72 17.68 21.81
C GLY A 399 -3.66 16.23 21.37
#